data_AF-A0A9N9C6T8-F1
#
_entry.id   AF-A0A9N9C6T8-F1
#
_cell.length_a   1.000
_cell.length_b   1.000
_cell.length_c   1.000
_cell.angle_alpha   90.00
_cell.angle_beta   90.00
_cell.angle_gamma   90.00
#
_symmetry.space_group_name_H-M   'P 1'
#
loop_
_entity.id
_entity.type
_entity.pdbx_description
1 polymer ?
#
loop_
_entity_poly.entity_id
_entity_poly.type
_entity_poly.pdbx_seq_one_letter_code
_entity_poly.pdbx_strand_id
1 'polypeptide(L)'
;FFTFLFFLALNAQSHIILGEASVHVTDGCARIHNEFITNQKTNFSYIDVKDCYESYPFDKAVASKTIDTLTDLIGGFYSFLDKAKELPQPGYDFRPMDLIAELNLFRNKSYATLYDFTIDIKHLFNDLKDAHTTFISNCFETFVFYTNMTFYSVVDDGKQKIKVFNDTIDRSNIDCEVTHIDGQQAFQIIYEYANKSVYWSRDLGVRFNIALDHAHAKKSFAIRYEIPEKPDITYTLKCDNTNEFNVIRNWNAFTISSILDKFNDSKSYFDNICNPIKESKQPVSFNPKHRKITKIIDNANGILAKQDQSVTTIRIVNQFVEFYKVKDFGVVKIITEQPNTLTTDETIAIFPKVIQGFKELANAGIKKVISNLV
;
A
#
# COMPACT_ATOMS: atom_id res chain seq x y z
N PHE A 1 1.09 -23.00 23.14
CA PHE A 1 0.57 -21.95 22.25
C PHE A 1 1.10 -22.24 20.85
N PHE A 2 0.27 -22.87 20.01
CA PHE A 2 0.60 -23.12 18.60
C PHE A 2 0.02 -21.97 17.78
N THR A 3 0.87 -21.13 17.23
CA THR A 3 0.49 -20.10 16.27
C THR A 3 0.41 -20.77 14.89
N PHE A 4 -0.80 -21.08 14.42
CA PHE A 4 -1.02 -21.47 13.03
C PHE A 4 -1.22 -20.19 12.21
N LEU A 5 -0.21 -19.81 11.43
CA LEU A 5 -0.38 -18.86 10.33
C LEU A 5 -1.03 -19.62 9.16
N PHE A 6 -2.30 -19.33 8.87
CA PHE A 6 -2.97 -19.82 7.67
C PHE A 6 -2.96 -18.72 6.61
N PHE A 7 -2.13 -18.87 5.58
CA PHE A 7 -2.29 -18.15 4.31
C PHE A 7 -2.91 -19.13 3.30
N LEU A 8 -4.20 -18.98 3.04
CA LEU A 8 -4.93 -19.75 2.02
C LEU A 8 -4.98 -18.94 0.72
N ALA A 9 -4.42 -19.49 -0.37
CA ALA A 9 -4.70 -19.03 -1.72
C ALA A 9 -5.01 -20.25 -2.59
N LEU A 10 -6.20 -20.30 -3.21
CA LEU A 10 -6.55 -21.30 -4.22
C LEU A 10 -7.67 -20.81 -5.17
N ASN A 11 -7.62 -21.36 -6.38
CA ASN A 11 -8.15 -20.85 -7.65
C ASN A 11 -9.63 -21.14 -7.92
N ALA A 12 -10.33 -20.15 -8.47
CA ALA A 12 -11.60 -20.31 -9.16
C ALA A 12 -11.40 -20.29 -10.69
N GLN A 13 -11.72 -21.38 -11.40
CA GLN A 13 -11.68 -21.44 -12.88
C GLN A 13 -12.88 -20.72 -13.51
N SER A 14 -12.70 -19.67 -14.31
CA SER A 14 -13.73 -19.20 -15.25
C SER A 14 -13.16 -19.17 -16.67
N HIS A 15 -13.90 -19.79 -17.59
CA HIS A 15 -13.70 -19.63 -19.02
C HIS A 15 -14.46 -18.38 -19.44
N ILE A 16 -13.74 -17.36 -19.93
CA ILE A 16 -14.34 -16.12 -20.46
C ILE A 16 -14.27 -16.16 -21.98
N ILE A 17 -15.41 -15.91 -22.61
CA ILE A 17 -15.54 -15.57 -24.03
C ILE A 17 -15.65 -14.04 -24.07
N LEU A 18 -14.61 -13.36 -24.55
CA LEU A 18 -14.63 -11.90 -24.76
C LEU A 18 -15.50 -11.61 -25.99
N GLY A 19 -16.57 -10.84 -25.79
CA GLY A 19 -17.27 -10.17 -26.89
C GLY A 19 -16.43 -9.01 -27.40
N GLU A 20 -16.37 -8.84 -28.72
CA GLU A 20 -15.63 -7.78 -29.40
C GLU A 20 -16.11 -6.39 -28.96
N ALA A 21 -15.21 -5.60 -28.36
CA ALA A 21 -15.45 -4.19 -28.05
C ALA A 21 -15.04 -3.32 -29.25
N SER A 22 -15.95 -2.46 -29.70
CA SER A 22 -15.70 -1.46 -30.75
C SER A 22 -15.36 -0.08 -30.17
N VAL A 23 -14.47 0.61 -30.88
CA VAL A 23 -14.10 2.05 -30.85
C VAL A 23 -12.93 2.42 -29.93
N HIS A 24 -11.82 2.77 -30.59
CA HIS A 24 -10.51 3.23 -30.10
C HIS A 24 -10.56 4.20 -28.90
N VAL A 25 -10.60 3.67 -27.68
CA VAL A 25 -9.67 4.12 -26.65
C VAL A 25 -8.37 3.39 -26.98
N THR A 26 -7.28 4.11 -27.18
CA THR A 26 -5.96 3.48 -27.38
C THR A 26 -5.72 2.52 -26.22
N ASP A 27 -5.35 1.27 -26.49
CA ASP A 27 -5.10 0.26 -25.47
C ASP A 27 -4.00 0.73 -24.49
N GLY A 28 -4.35 0.95 -23.23
CA GLY A 28 -3.41 1.45 -22.20
C GLY A 28 -2.27 0.47 -21.94
N CYS A 29 -2.56 -0.83 -21.91
CA CYS A 29 -1.54 -1.86 -21.69
C CYS A 29 -0.56 -1.93 -22.88
N ALA A 30 -1.04 -1.72 -24.11
CA ALA A 30 -0.19 -1.63 -25.29
C ALA A 30 0.71 -0.40 -25.27
N ARG A 31 0.22 0.75 -24.80
CA ARG A 31 1.07 1.95 -24.62
C ARG A 31 2.18 1.71 -23.59
N ILE A 32 1.84 1.10 -22.45
CA ILE A 32 2.82 0.70 -21.44
C ILE A 32 3.89 -0.22 -22.04
N HIS A 33 3.48 -1.25 -22.77
CA HIS A 33 4.43 -2.17 -23.41
C HIS A 33 5.34 -1.44 -24.41
N ASN A 34 4.77 -0.60 -25.26
CA ASN A 34 5.52 0.17 -26.25
C ASN A 34 6.55 1.12 -25.61
N GLU A 35 6.18 1.78 -24.51
CA GLU A 35 7.11 2.61 -23.74
C GLU A 35 8.25 1.78 -23.12
N PHE A 36 7.93 0.59 -22.61
CA PHE A 36 8.92 -0.33 -22.04
C PHE A 36 9.91 -0.81 -23.10
N ILE A 37 9.46 -1.31 -24.25
CA ILE A 37 10.36 -1.84 -25.28
C ILE A 37 11.18 -0.74 -25.97
N THR A 38 10.61 0.47 -26.11
CA THR A 38 11.26 1.57 -26.82
C THR A 38 12.26 2.32 -25.94
N ASN A 39 11.88 2.58 -24.68
CA ASN A 39 12.66 3.45 -23.79
C ASN A 39 13.29 2.69 -22.61
N GLN A 40 13.08 1.38 -22.49
CA GLN A 40 13.50 0.55 -21.34
C GLN A 40 13.02 1.12 -20.00
N LYS A 41 11.85 1.79 -20.01
CA LYS A 41 11.27 2.44 -18.83
C LYS A 41 10.44 1.47 -18.00
N THR A 42 10.52 1.64 -16.70
CA THR A 42 9.70 0.93 -15.70
C THR A 42 8.73 1.86 -14.97
N ASN A 43 8.71 3.15 -15.36
CA ASN A 43 7.79 4.17 -14.87
C ASN A 43 6.88 4.61 -16.01
N PHE A 44 5.59 4.72 -15.72
CA PHE A 44 4.51 4.97 -16.66
C PHE A 44 3.61 6.08 -16.16
N SER A 45 2.89 6.70 -17.08
CA SER A 45 1.94 7.75 -16.73
C SER A 45 0.73 7.16 -15.99
N TYR A 46 0.09 7.98 -15.15
CA TYR A 46 -1.17 7.65 -14.51
C TYR A 46 -2.23 7.16 -15.51
N ILE A 47 -2.38 7.86 -16.64
CA ILE A 47 -3.44 7.60 -17.60
C ILE A 47 -3.26 6.26 -18.31
N ASP A 48 -2.02 5.85 -18.62
CA ASP A 48 -1.78 4.57 -19.28
C ASP A 48 -2.14 3.38 -18.40
N VAL A 49 -1.81 3.46 -17.10
CA VAL A 49 -2.18 2.41 -16.14
C VAL A 49 -3.68 2.41 -15.87
N LYS A 50 -4.29 3.59 -15.74
CA LYS A 50 -5.75 3.71 -15.59
C LYS A 50 -6.48 3.06 -16.76
N ASP A 51 -6.13 3.44 -17.99
CA ASP A 51 -6.74 2.89 -19.21
C ASP A 51 -6.51 1.38 -19.32
N CYS A 52 -5.33 0.89 -18.92
CA CYS A 52 -5.03 -0.55 -18.89
C CYS A 52 -5.94 -1.29 -17.91
N TYR A 53 -6.04 -0.82 -16.67
CA TYR A 53 -6.85 -1.46 -15.62
C TYR A 53 -8.35 -1.38 -15.89
N GLU A 54 -8.83 -0.28 -16.46
CA GLU A 54 -10.24 -0.07 -16.78
C GLU A 54 -10.65 -0.67 -18.15
N SER A 55 -9.71 -1.22 -18.92
CA SER A 55 -10.00 -1.84 -20.23
C SER A 55 -10.85 -3.12 -20.15
N TYR A 56 -11.08 -3.65 -18.94
CA TYR A 56 -11.83 -4.88 -18.71
C TYR A 56 -13.26 -4.57 -18.27
N PRO A 57 -14.26 -4.81 -19.12
CA PRO A 57 -15.65 -4.60 -18.74
C PRO A 57 -16.03 -5.53 -17.58
N PHE A 58 -17.00 -5.10 -16.78
CA PHE A 58 -17.52 -5.93 -15.70
C PHE A 58 -18.08 -7.26 -16.22
N ASP A 59 -17.62 -8.37 -15.64
CA ASP A 59 -18.10 -9.71 -15.95
C ASP A 59 -18.86 -10.27 -14.73
N LYS A 60 -20.18 -10.38 -14.87
CA LYS A 60 -21.07 -10.88 -13.82
C LYS A 60 -20.81 -12.34 -13.44
N ALA A 61 -20.38 -13.18 -14.38
CA ALA A 61 -20.08 -14.58 -14.11
C ALA A 61 -18.79 -14.71 -13.28
N VAL A 62 -17.76 -13.94 -13.62
CA VAL A 62 -16.54 -13.83 -12.81
C VAL A 62 -16.87 -13.30 -11.42
N ALA A 63 -17.62 -12.20 -11.33
CA ALA A 63 -17.98 -11.60 -10.05
C ALA A 63 -18.77 -12.58 -9.16
N SER A 64 -19.78 -13.26 -9.71
CA SER A 64 -20.57 -14.25 -8.97
C SER A 64 -19.69 -15.38 -8.43
N LYS A 65 -18.81 -15.93 -9.28
CA LYS A 65 -17.91 -17.00 -8.88
C LYS A 65 -16.90 -16.56 -7.82
N THR A 66 -16.39 -15.34 -7.92
CA THR A 66 -15.51 -14.76 -6.89
C THR A 66 -16.26 -14.65 -5.56
N ILE A 67 -17.50 -14.14 -5.55
CA ILE A 67 -18.31 -14.02 -4.33
C ILE A 67 -18.60 -15.41 -3.74
N ASP A 68 -18.98 -16.40 -4.56
CA ASP A 68 -19.20 -17.78 -4.10
C ASP A 68 -17.94 -18.33 -3.42
N THR A 69 -16.79 -18.21 -4.10
CA THR A 69 -15.50 -18.70 -3.60
C THR A 69 -15.11 -18.02 -2.29
N LEU A 70 -15.25 -16.69 -2.20
CA LEU A 70 -14.95 -15.96 -0.98
C LEU A 70 -15.91 -16.33 0.15
N THR A 71 -17.19 -16.51 -0.14
CA THR A 71 -18.20 -16.90 0.84
C THR A 71 -17.89 -18.27 1.43
N ASP A 72 -17.57 -19.26 0.59
CA ASP A 72 -17.22 -20.61 1.00
C ASP A 72 -15.91 -20.64 1.82
N LEU A 73 -14.89 -19.91 1.37
CA LEU A 73 -13.60 -19.83 2.07
C LEU A 73 -13.74 -19.17 3.44
N ILE A 74 -14.43 -18.04 3.50
CA ILE A 74 -14.61 -17.31 4.75
C ILE A 74 -15.50 -18.10 5.71
N GLY A 75 -16.61 -18.65 5.23
CA GLY A 75 -17.50 -19.48 6.03
C GLY A 75 -16.84 -20.75 6.58
N GLY A 76 -15.91 -21.35 5.81
CA GLY A 76 -15.23 -22.59 6.20
C GLY A 76 -13.95 -22.39 7.02
N PHE A 77 -13.22 -21.28 6.84
CA PHE A 77 -11.85 -21.15 7.34
C PHE A 77 -11.57 -19.87 8.14
N TYR A 78 -12.42 -18.84 8.09
CA TYR A 78 -12.15 -17.60 8.83
C TYR A 78 -12.63 -17.70 10.28
N SER A 79 -11.71 -18.03 11.18
CA SER A 79 -11.98 -18.26 12.62
C SER A 79 -12.54 -17.05 13.38
N PHE A 80 -12.45 -15.83 12.81
CA PHE A 80 -12.85 -14.59 13.46
C PHE A 80 -14.15 -14.00 12.93
N LEU A 81 -14.96 -14.79 12.21
CA LEU A 81 -16.26 -14.34 11.67
C LEU A 81 -17.16 -13.70 12.73
N ASP A 82 -17.33 -14.34 13.89
CA ASP A 82 -18.15 -13.78 14.96
C ASP A 82 -17.53 -12.52 15.56
N LYS A 83 -16.19 -12.48 15.66
CA LYS A 83 -15.44 -11.31 16.13
C LYS A 83 -15.51 -10.12 15.19
N ALA A 84 -15.71 -10.35 13.89
CA ALA A 84 -15.91 -9.26 12.92
C ALA A 84 -17.25 -8.53 13.14
N LYS A 85 -18.24 -9.18 13.77
CA LYS A 85 -19.57 -8.60 14.05
C LYS A 85 -19.62 -7.80 15.35
N GLU A 86 -18.62 -7.91 16.21
CA GLU A 86 -18.58 -7.23 17.50
C GLU A 86 -18.29 -5.73 17.36
N LEU A 87 -18.88 -4.93 18.24
CA LEU A 87 -18.56 -3.50 18.35
C LEU A 87 -17.09 -3.29 18.74
N PRO A 88 -16.41 -2.26 18.20
CA PRO A 88 -15.07 -1.93 18.64
C PRO A 88 -15.05 -1.60 20.13
N GLN A 89 -14.06 -2.13 20.83
CA GLN A 89 -13.79 -1.75 22.22
C GLN A 89 -13.27 -0.29 22.26
N PRO A 90 -13.43 0.44 23.37
CA PRO A 90 -12.92 1.80 23.50
C PRO A 90 -11.44 1.91 23.10
N GLY A 91 -11.13 2.85 22.22
CA GLY A 91 -9.78 3.07 21.69
C GLY A 91 -9.50 2.41 20.34
N TYR A 92 -10.34 1.49 19.87
CA TYR A 92 -10.24 0.92 18.53
C TYR A 92 -11.25 1.55 17.57
N ASP A 93 -10.88 1.58 16.28
CA ASP A 93 -11.74 2.09 15.22
C ASP A 93 -11.79 1.08 14.07
N PHE A 94 -12.92 0.39 13.97
CA PHE A 94 -13.28 -0.50 12.87
C PHE A 94 -14.79 -0.67 12.83
N ARG A 95 -15.32 -0.97 11.65
CA ARG A 95 -16.76 -1.19 11.44
C ARG A 95 -17.12 -2.64 11.79
N PRO A 96 -18.10 -2.88 12.68
CA PRO A 96 -18.67 -4.22 12.85
C PRO A 96 -19.35 -4.64 11.57
N MET A 97 -19.09 -5.86 11.11
CA MET A 97 -19.65 -6.34 9.85
C MET A 97 -19.94 -7.85 9.88
N ASP A 98 -21.04 -8.21 9.23
CA ASP A 98 -21.29 -9.59 8.84
C ASP A 98 -20.69 -9.81 7.45
N LEU A 99 -19.43 -10.26 7.41
CA LEU A 99 -18.65 -10.37 6.17
C LEU A 99 -19.35 -11.22 5.09
N ILE A 100 -20.07 -12.28 5.47
CA ILE A 100 -20.81 -13.12 4.52
C ILE A 100 -22.04 -12.39 3.98
N ALA A 101 -22.79 -11.69 4.85
CA ALA A 101 -23.92 -10.90 4.40
C ALA A 101 -23.47 -9.76 3.47
N GLU A 102 -22.39 -9.07 3.84
CA GLU A 102 -21.78 -8.00 3.04
C GLU A 102 -21.36 -8.51 1.66
N LEU A 103 -20.63 -9.63 1.57
CA LEU A 103 -20.25 -10.26 0.30
C LEU A 103 -21.47 -10.54 -0.59
N ASN A 104 -22.60 -10.95 -0.02
CA ASN A 104 -23.81 -11.20 -0.78
C ASN A 104 -24.45 -9.92 -1.34
N LEU A 105 -24.25 -8.75 -0.71
CA LEU A 105 -24.73 -7.48 -1.25
C LEU A 105 -24.05 -7.12 -2.58
N PHE A 106 -22.80 -7.54 -2.78
CA PHE A 106 -22.06 -7.30 -4.03
C PHE A 106 -22.71 -7.96 -5.25
N ARG A 107 -23.53 -9.00 -5.08
CA ARG A 107 -24.26 -9.65 -6.19
C ARG A 107 -25.27 -8.73 -6.87
N ASN A 108 -25.75 -7.72 -6.13
CA ASN A 108 -26.77 -6.79 -6.58
C ASN A 108 -26.20 -5.43 -6.99
N LYS A 109 -24.90 -5.18 -6.74
CA LYS A 109 -24.22 -3.97 -7.17
C LYS A 109 -23.92 -4.03 -8.67
N SER A 110 -23.94 -2.86 -9.31
CA SER A 110 -23.54 -2.69 -10.71
C SER A 110 -22.19 -2.02 -10.77
N TYR A 111 -21.32 -2.51 -11.65
CA TYR A 111 -19.97 -1.99 -11.87
C TYR A 111 -19.73 -1.71 -13.34
N ALA A 112 -18.93 -0.70 -13.64
CA ALA A 112 -18.54 -0.42 -15.01
C ALA A 112 -17.45 -1.38 -15.47
N THR A 113 -16.43 -1.57 -14.64
CA THR A 113 -15.26 -2.40 -14.96
C THR A 113 -15.08 -3.54 -13.97
N LEU A 114 -14.28 -4.54 -14.36
CA LEU A 114 -13.84 -5.58 -13.43
C LEU A 114 -12.90 -5.01 -12.34
N TYR A 115 -12.19 -3.93 -12.64
CA TYR A 115 -11.37 -3.20 -11.67
C TYR A 115 -12.24 -2.68 -10.52
N ASP A 116 -13.34 -1.97 -10.82
CA ASP A 116 -14.22 -1.39 -9.80
C ASP A 116 -14.77 -2.45 -8.84
N PHE A 117 -15.24 -3.58 -9.39
CA PHE A 117 -15.71 -4.71 -8.59
C PHE A 117 -14.59 -5.26 -7.68
N THR A 118 -13.39 -5.43 -8.23
CA THR A 118 -12.26 -6.01 -7.50
C THR A 118 -11.80 -5.11 -6.36
N ILE A 119 -11.76 -3.80 -6.58
CA ILE A 119 -11.39 -2.81 -5.55
C ILE A 119 -12.46 -2.71 -4.47
N ASP A 120 -13.75 -2.73 -4.82
CA ASP A 120 -14.83 -2.67 -3.82
C ASP A 120 -14.82 -3.91 -2.90
N ILE A 121 -14.53 -5.11 -3.45
CA ILE A 121 -14.30 -6.32 -2.64
C ILE A 121 -13.07 -6.15 -1.74
N LYS A 122 -11.97 -5.62 -2.26
CA LYS A 122 -10.76 -5.34 -1.45
C LYS A 122 -11.06 -4.40 -0.29
N HIS A 123 -11.84 -3.34 -0.51
CA HIS A 123 -12.25 -2.40 0.53
C HIS A 123 -13.07 -3.08 1.62
N LEU A 124 -14.00 -3.98 1.28
CA LEU A 124 -14.72 -4.78 2.28
C LEU A 124 -13.77 -5.54 3.22
N PHE A 125 -12.75 -6.20 2.66
CA PHE A 125 -11.75 -6.92 3.47
C PHE A 125 -10.87 -5.96 4.29
N ASN A 126 -10.48 -4.82 3.71
CA ASN A 126 -9.72 -3.80 4.42
C ASN A 126 -10.51 -3.20 5.60
N ASP A 127 -11.84 -3.18 5.54
CA ASP A 127 -12.68 -2.69 6.63
C ASP A 127 -12.68 -3.59 7.86
N LEU A 128 -12.26 -4.86 7.74
CA LEU A 128 -12.04 -5.76 8.89
C LEU A 128 -10.92 -5.27 9.80
N LYS A 129 -10.04 -4.40 9.27
CA LYS A 129 -8.81 -3.94 9.91
C LYS A 129 -7.99 -5.10 10.48
N ASP A 130 -7.84 -6.15 9.68
CA ASP A 130 -7.13 -7.38 9.99
C ASP A 130 -5.97 -7.56 9.00
N ALA A 131 -4.73 -7.48 9.49
CA ALA A 131 -3.52 -7.61 8.67
C ALA A 131 -3.39 -8.97 7.98
N HIS A 132 -4.06 -10.01 8.50
CA HIS A 132 -3.94 -11.38 8.02
C HIS A 132 -5.09 -11.80 7.10
N THR A 133 -6.15 -11.01 7.02
CA THR A 133 -7.34 -11.32 6.23
C THR A 133 -7.52 -10.27 5.14
N THR A 134 -6.94 -10.55 3.99
CA THR A 134 -6.84 -9.59 2.89
C THR A 134 -7.27 -10.21 1.58
N PHE A 135 -7.93 -9.41 0.74
CA PHE A 135 -8.19 -9.77 -0.64
C PHE A 135 -7.18 -9.05 -1.53
N ILE A 136 -6.37 -9.84 -2.25
CA ILE A 136 -5.31 -9.34 -3.14
C ILE A 136 -5.57 -9.87 -4.54
N SER A 137 -5.66 -8.96 -5.51
CA SER A 137 -5.75 -9.32 -6.92
C SER A 137 -4.44 -9.02 -7.63
N ASN A 138 -3.81 -10.04 -8.21
CA ASN A 138 -2.67 -9.82 -9.09
C ASN A 138 -3.05 -9.06 -10.38
N CYS A 139 -4.34 -8.97 -10.71
CA CYS A 139 -4.80 -8.32 -11.95
C CYS A 139 -4.71 -6.79 -11.88
N PHE A 140 -4.90 -6.20 -10.69
CA PHE A 140 -5.02 -4.75 -10.52
C PHE A 140 -4.09 -4.17 -9.44
N GLU A 141 -3.03 -4.91 -9.10
CA GLU A 141 -2.01 -4.49 -8.13
C GLU A 141 -0.57 -4.71 -8.66
N THR A 142 -0.42 -4.80 -10.00
CA THR A 142 0.88 -4.92 -10.68
C THR A 142 1.64 -3.61 -10.78
N PHE A 143 0.95 -2.48 -10.71
CA PHE A 143 1.53 -1.15 -10.72
C PHE A 143 1.39 -0.51 -9.35
N VAL A 144 2.38 0.29 -8.98
CA VAL A 144 2.40 1.08 -7.76
C VAL A 144 2.48 2.55 -8.14
N PHE A 145 1.54 3.35 -7.66
CA PHE A 145 1.47 4.79 -7.87
C PHE A 145 2.23 5.53 -6.76
N TYR A 146 2.99 6.57 -7.11
CA TYR A 146 3.73 7.41 -6.15
C TYR A 146 3.81 8.90 -6.58
N THR A 147 3.91 9.82 -5.60
CA THR A 147 3.90 11.30 -5.83
C THR A 147 5.24 11.99 -5.58
N ASN A 148 6.32 11.23 -5.39
CA ASN A 148 7.67 11.76 -5.12
C ASN A 148 7.82 12.59 -3.83
N MET A 149 6.78 12.67 -2.99
CA MET A 149 6.78 13.41 -1.73
C MET A 149 6.26 12.52 -0.59
N THR A 150 7.02 12.43 0.49
CA THR A 150 6.69 11.64 1.69
C THR A 150 6.61 12.53 2.92
N PHE A 151 5.96 12.05 3.97
CA PHE A 151 5.56 12.88 5.11
C PHE A 151 5.95 12.26 6.44
N TYR A 152 5.96 13.07 7.47
CA TYR A 152 6.02 12.63 8.85
C TYR A 152 5.17 13.56 9.72
N SER A 153 4.80 13.09 10.90
CA SER A 153 3.99 13.86 11.84
C SER A 153 4.82 14.29 13.05
N VAL A 154 4.60 15.51 13.53
CA VAL A 154 5.15 16.02 14.78
C VAL A 154 4.07 16.70 15.60
N VAL A 155 4.24 16.66 16.92
CA VAL A 155 3.47 17.53 17.83
C VAL A 155 4.32 18.74 18.14
N ASP A 156 3.76 19.92 17.87
CA ASP A 156 4.38 21.22 18.12
C ASP A 156 3.34 22.13 18.77
N ASP A 157 3.65 22.65 19.96
CA ASP A 157 2.72 23.41 20.81
C ASP A 157 1.35 22.73 21.02
N GLY A 158 1.37 21.42 21.30
CA GLY A 158 0.17 20.62 21.51
C GLY A 158 -0.66 20.34 20.25
N LYS A 159 -0.22 20.80 19.06
CA LYS A 159 -0.90 20.57 17.78
C LYS A 159 -0.12 19.59 16.93
N GLN A 160 -0.85 18.64 16.35
CA GLN A 160 -0.27 17.69 15.40
C GLN A 160 -0.13 18.37 14.03
N LYS A 161 1.08 18.36 13.49
CA LYS A 161 1.45 18.94 12.19
C LYS A 161 2.02 17.86 11.27
N ILE A 162 1.70 17.97 9.99
CA ILE A 162 2.29 17.15 8.94
C ILE A 162 3.45 17.94 8.34
N LYS A 163 4.61 17.30 8.20
CA LYS A 163 5.79 17.92 7.59
C LYS A 163 6.33 17.04 6.47
N VAL A 164 6.96 17.65 5.48
CA VAL A 164 7.61 16.94 4.37
C VAL A 164 8.84 16.21 4.91
N PHE A 165 8.84 14.88 4.79
CA PHE A 165 10.00 14.04 5.10
C PHE A 165 11.01 14.09 3.97
N ASN A 166 10.56 13.82 2.75
CA ASN A 166 11.37 13.88 1.55
C ASN A 166 10.54 14.39 0.37
N ASP A 167 11.18 15.12 -0.52
CA ASP A 167 10.66 15.54 -1.82
C ASP A 167 11.76 15.33 -2.85
N THR A 168 11.60 14.30 -3.69
CA THR A 168 12.66 13.93 -4.65
C THR A 168 12.71 14.87 -5.86
N ILE A 169 11.75 15.78 -6.01
CA ILE A 169 11.69 16.77 -7.09
C ILE A 169 12.29 18.10 -6.62
N ASP A 170 11.86 18.59 -5.45
CA ASP A 170 12.39 19.83 -4.88
C ASP A 170 12.71 19.65 -3.39
N ARG A 171 14.00 19.46 -3.12
CA ARG A 171 14.52 19.20 -1.78
C ARG A 171 14.42 20.40 -0.83
N SER A 172 14.16 21.61 -1.34
CA SER A 172 13.96 22.79 -0.50
C SER A 172 12.67 22.70 0.31
N ASN A 173 11.72 21.85 -0.09
CA ASN A 173 10.47 21.60 0.62
C ASN A 173 10.63 20.71 1.86
N ILE A 174 11.79 20.05 2.03
CA ILE A 174 12.03 19.17 3.19
C ILE A 174 11.90 19.99 4.46
N ASP A 175 11.13 19.46 5.40
CA ASP A 175 10.81 20.09 6.68
C ASP A 175 9.81 21.26 6.62
N CYS A 176 9.21 21.55 5.46
CA CYS A 176 8.07 22.47 5.42
C CYS A 176 6.81 21.80 5.98
N GLU A 177 5.95 22.59 6.63
CA GLU A 177 4.63 22.15 7.08
C GLU A 177 3.72 21.98 5.86
N VAL A 178 3.03 20.85 5.78
CA VAL A 178 1.95 20.61 4.81
C VAL A 178 0.66 21.03 5.48
N THR A 179 0.14 22.21 5.13
CA THR A 179 -1.08 22.73 5.76
C THR A 179 -2.32 22.16 5.10
N HIS A 180 -2.32 22.07 3.76
CA HIS A 180 -3.43 21.53 3.00
C HIS A 180 -2.98 20.52 1.94
N ILE A 181 -3.88 19.58 1.65
CA ILE A 181 -3.81 18.63 0.54
C ILE A 181 -5.10 18.81 -0.24
N ASP A 182 -4.98 19.22 -1.50
CA ASP A 182 -6.11 19.50 -2.40
C ASP A 182 -7.14 20.48 -1.78
N GLY A 183 -6.62 21.50 -1.10
CA GLY A 183 -7.42 22.55 -0.44
C GLY A 183 -8.06 22.13 0.88
N GLN A 184 -7.86 20.89 1.35
CA GLN A 184 -8.37 20.40 2.63
C GLN A 184 -7.24 20.23 3.64
N GLN A 185 -7.54 20.33 4.94
CA GLN A 185 -6.54 20.22 6.00
C GLN A 185 -5.74 18.92 5.88
N ALA A 186 -4.41 19.03 5.81
CA ALA A 186 -3.54 17.90 5.47
C ALA A 186 -3.67 16.74 6.47
N PHE A 187 -3.77 17.06 7.77
CA PHE A 187 -3.98 16.06 8.81
C PHE A 187 -5.25 15.24 8.56
N GLN A 188 -6.37 15.91 8.23
CA GLN A 188 -7.65 15.25 8.00
C GLN A 188 -7.59 14.31 6.79
N ILE A 189 -6.95 14.73 5.70
CA ILE A 189 -6.82 13.92 4.48
C ILE A 189 -5.99 12.66 4.74
N ILE A 190 -4.87 12.78 5.47
CA ILE A 190 -4.05 11.61 5.80
C ILE A 190 -4.75 10.71 6.83
N TYR A 191 -5.46 11.29 7.79
CA TYR A 191 -6.28 10.56 8.75
C TYR A 191 -7.39 9.75 8.08
N GLU A 192 -8.12 10.35 7.13
CA GLU A 192 -9.15 9.65 6.38
C GLU A 192 -8.57 8.54 5.49
N TYR A 193 -7.43 8.78 4.85
CA TYR A 193 -6.73 7.74 4.11
C TYR A 193 -6.28 6.59 5.03
N ALA A 194 -5.73 6.90 6.21
CA ALA A 194 -5.37 5.90 7.20
C ALA A 194 -6.58 5.09 7.68
N ASN A 195 -7.75 5.72 7.79
CA ASN A 195 -8.95 5.01 8.18
C ASN A 195 -9.49 4.09 7.07
N LYS A 196 -9.59 4.62 5.85
CA LYS A 196 -10.22 3.92 4.72
C LYS A 196 -9.30 2.89 4.06
N SER A 197 -8.05 3.25 3.81
CA SER A 197 -7.15 2.51 2.92
C SER A 197 -6.09 1.66 3.63
N VAL A 198 -5.77 1.98 4.88
CA VAL A 198 -4.85 1.19 5.71
C VAL A 198 -5.65 0.21 6.56
N TYR A 199 -5.23 -1.05 6.64
CA TYR A 199 -6.00 -2.12 7.29
C TYR A 199 -5.19 -2.99 8.25
N TRP A 200 -3.89 -2.70 8.44
CA TRP A 200 -2.98 -3.56 9.22
C TRP A 200 -3.16 -3.50 10.73
N SER A 201 -4.00 -2.60 11.25
CA SER A 201 -4.26 -2.51 12.68
C SER A 201 -5.68 -2.04 12.92
N ARG A 202 -6.28 -2.50 14.02
CA ARG A 202 -7.56 -1.99 14.55
C ARG A 202 -7.41 -0.64 15.26
N ASP A 203 -6.19 -0.25 15.60
CA ASP A 203 -5.87 1.05 16.19
C ASP A 203 -5.60 2.07 15.07
N LEU A 204 -6.38 3.15 15.03
CA LEU A 204 -6.26 4.17 13.99
C LEU A 204 -4.98 4.99 14.10
N GLY A 205 -4.43 5.18 15.30
CA GLY A 205 -3.14 5.85 15.49
C GLY A 205 -2.00 5.06 14.84
N VAL A 206 -2.01 3.73 14.97
CA VAL A 206 -1.06 2.85 14.26
C VAL A 206 -1.25 2.97 12.74
N ARG A 207 -2.49 2.91 12.26
CA ARG A 207 -2.78 3.09 10.81
C ARG A 207 -2.33 4.45 10.28
N PHE A 208 -2.48 5.50 11.07
CA PHE A 208 -2.03 6.84 10.73
C PHE A 208 -0.50 6.92 10.58
N ASN A 209 0.24 6.27 11.47
CA ASN A 209 1.68 6.15 11.35
C ASN A 209 2.10 5.36 10.12
N ILE A 210 1.41 4.26 9.80
CA ILE A 210 1.63 3.49 8.55
C ILE A 210 1.37 4.37 7.31
N ALA A 211 0.31 5.18 7.34
CA ALA A 211 0.02 6.13 6.25
C ALA A 211 1.15 7.16 6.06
N LEU A 212 1.94 7.45 7.10
CA LEU A 212 3.11 8.33 7.03
C LEU A 212 4.43 7.57 6.81
N ASP A 213 4.44 6.23 6.88
CA ASP A 213 5.69 5.47 6.84
C ASP A 213 6.37 5.59 5.48
N HIS A 214 7.64 6.01 5.50
CA HIS A 214 8.50 6.09 4.32
C HIS A 214 9.30 4.81 4.08
N ALA A 215 9.41 3.93 5.09
CA ALA A 215 10.28 2.75 5.06
C ALA A 215 9.52 1.45 4.71
N HIS A 216 8.23 1.33 5.03
CA HIS A 216 7.37 0.21 4.60
C HIS A 216 6.23 0.69 3.68
N ALA A 217 6.65 1.04 2.47
CA ALA A 217 5.86 1.57 1.35
C ALA A 217 4.58 0.84 0.91
N LYS A 218 4.18 -0.29 1.52
CA LYS A 218 3.07 -1.07 0.94
C LYS A 218 1.74 -0.32 1.00
N LYS A 219 1.57 0.66 1.91
CA LYS A 219 0.28 1.34 2.17
C LYS A 219 0.44 2.80 2.66
N SER A 220 1.57 3.45 2.39
CA SER A 220 1.73 4.86 2.79
C SER A 220 0.84 5.78 1.95
N PHE A 221 0.57 6.99 2.41
CA PHE A 221 -0.22 7.97 1.68
C PHE A 221 0.42 8.34 0.34
N ALA A 222 1.75 8.36 0.30
CA ALA A 222 2.57 8.68 -0.86
C ALA A 222 2.68 7.53 -1.87
N ILE A 223 2.22 6.32 -1.53
CA ILE A 223 2.39 5.11 -2.34
C ILE A 223 1.11 4.29 -2.35
N ARG A 224 0.50 4.12 -3.52
CA ARG A 224 -0.83 3.49 -3.67
C ARG A 224 -0.79 2.33 -4.67
N TYR A 225 -1.58 1.31 -4.41
CA TYR A 225 -1.84 0.21 -5.36
C TYR A 225 -3.10 0.43 -6.17
N GLU A 226 -4.01 1.22 -5.64
CA GLU A 226 -5.25 1.60 -6.29
C GLU A 226 -4.98 2.85 -7.15
N ILE A 227 -5.67 2.94 -8.27
CA ILE A 227 -5.66 4.11 -9.14
C ILE A 227 -6.08 5.32 -8.29
N PRO A 228 -5.22 6.34 -8.13
CA PRO A 228 -5.60 7.58 -7.46
C PRO A 228 -6.82 8.23 -8.13
N GLU A 229 -7.65 8.94 -7.39
CA GLU A 229 -8.88 9.57 -7.94
C GLU A 229 -8.60 10.57 -9.07
N LYS A 230 -7.40 11.15 -9.09
CA LYS A 230 -6.96 12.13 -10.09
C LYS A 230 -5.46 11.98 -10.38
N PRO A 231 -4.97 12.47 -11.54
CA PRO A 231 -3.59 12.27 -11.99
C PRO A 231 -2.53 13.02 -11.16
N ASP A 232 -2.93 14.01 -10.38
CA ASP A 232 -2.03 14.85 -9.58
C ASP A 232 -2.61 15.15 -8.20
N ILE A 233 -1.76 15.64 -7.31
CA ILE A 233 -2.11 16.07 -5.96
C ILE A 233 -1.44 17.42 -5.69
N THR A 234 -2.17 18.33 -5.06
CA THR A 234 -1.68 19.66 -4.69
C THR A 234 -1.42 19.71 -3.20
N TYR A 235 -0.21 20.08 -2.82
CA TYR A 235 0.21 20.31 -1.44
C TYR A 235 0.37 21.82 -1.21
N THR A 236 -0.29 22.36 -0.19
CA THR A 236 -0.02 23.72 0.29
C THR A 236 1.02 23.63 1.38
N LEU A 237 2.19 24.21 1.13
CA LEU A 237 3.35 24.16 2.01
C LEU A 237 3.58 25.50 2.69
N LYS A 238 4.08 25.44 3.92
CA LYS A 238 4.57 26.59 4.69
C LYS A 238 5.95 26.26 5.26
N CYS A 239 6.97 26.94 4.76
CA CYS A 239 8.33 26.85 5.26
C CYS A 239 8.59 28.02 6.25
N ASP A 240 9.69 27.97 6.99
CA ASP A 240 9.99 28.94 8.06
C ASP A 240 9.85 30.41 7.60
N ASN A 241 8.93 31.14 8.25
CA ASN A 241 8.63 32.56 7.99
C ASN A 241 8.24 32.90 6.54
N THR A 242 7.88 31.92 5.72
CA THR A 242 7.36 32.17 4.36
C THR A 242 5.83 32.19 4.35
N ASN A 243 5.28 32.87 3.34
CA ASN A 243 3.88 32.69 2.98
C ASN A 243 3.63 31.25 2.52
N GLU A 244 2.38 30.82 2.58
CA GLU A 244 1.98 29.54 1.99
C GLU A 244 2.16 29.56 0.46
N PHE A 245 2.54 28.42 -0.10
CA PHE A 245 2.65 28.24 -1.54
C PHE A 245 2.20 26.84 -1.93
N ASN A 246 1.73 26.70 -3.18
CA ASN A 246 1.24 25.43 -3.69
C ASN A 246 2.32 24.69 -4.47
N VAL A 247 2.36 23.38 -4.26
CA VAL A 247 3.25 22.44 -4.92
C VAL A 247 2.39 21.32 -5.51
N ILE A 248 2.47 21.12 -6.83
CA ILE A 248 1.74 20.06 -7.53
C ILE A 248 2.68 18.87 -7.75
N ARG A 249 2.19 17.66 -7.49
CA ARG A 249 2.91 16.40 -7.75
C ARG A 249 2.03 15.46 -8.55
N ASN A 250 2.58 14.93 -9.63
CA ASN A 250 1.87 13.93 -10.44
C ASN A 250 2.00 12.55 -9.80
N TRP A 251 0.96 11.75 -9.93
CA TRP A 251 1.03 10.31 -9.69
C TRP A 251 1.77 9.64 -10.84
N ASN A 252 2.92 9.05 -10.53
CA ASN A 252 3.65 8.20 -11.46
C ASN A 252 3.39 6.74 -11.09
N ALA A 253 3.26 5.86 -12.07
CA ALA A 253 3.11 4.44 -11.82
C ALA A 253 4.42 3.69 -12.12
N PHE A 254 4.75 2.71 -11.30
CA PHE A 254 5.94 1.88 -11.46
C PHE A 254 5.61 0.39 -11.42
N THR A 255 6.31 -0.40 -12.23
CA THR A 255 6.34 -1.87 -12.11
C THR A 255 7.71 -2.43 -12.50
N ILE A 256 7.89 -3.75 -12.40
CA ILE A 256 9.16 -4.42 -12.73
C ILE A 256 9.12 -5.07 -14.13
N SER A 257 10.27 -5.14 -14.79
CA SER A 257 10.42 -5.74 -16.13
C SER A 257 9.81 -7.14 -16.23
N SER A 258 9.96 -8.00 -15.20
CA SER A 258 9.42 -9.37 -15.21
C SER A 258 7.88 -9.48 -15.26
N ILE A 259 7.17 -8.36 -15.06
CA ILE A 259 5.72 -8.24 -15.30
C ILE A 259 5.48 -7.68 -16.71
N LEU A 260 6.22 -6.65 -17.11
CA LEU A 260 6.14 -6.01 -18.43
C LEU A 260 6.44 -6.97 -19.59
N ASP A 261 7.34 -7.93 -19.39
CA ASP A 261 7.69 -8.96 -20.38
C ASP A 261 6.55 -9.94 -20.70
N LYS A 262 5.44 -9.88 -19.96
CA LYS A 262 4.34 -10.85 -20.04
C LYS A 262 3.15 -10.38 -20.86
N PHE A 263 3.15 -9.15 -21.34
CA PHE A 263 2.02 -8.62 -22.10
C PHE A 263 2.48 -7.57 -23.08
N ASN A 264 1.74 -7.42 -24.16
CA ASN A 264 1.92 -6.39 -25.17
C ASN A 264 0.63 -5.61 -25.48
N ASP A 265 -0.49 -6.00 -24.89
CA ASP A 265 -1.82 -5.42 -25.05
C ASP A 265 -2.73 -5.82 -23.86
N SER A 266 -3.94 -5.27 -23.78
CA SER A 266 -4.90 -5.58 -22.72
C SER A 266 -5.27 -7.05 -22.68
N LYS A 267 -5.34 -7.72 -23.84
CA LYS A 267 -5.74 -9.13 -23.93
C LYS A 267 -4.68 -10.04 -23.30
N SER A 268 -3.42 -9.89 -23.70
CA SER A 268 -2.28 -10.64 -23.18
C SER A 268 -2.01 -10.31 -21.72
N TYR A 269 -2.25 -9.07 -21.27
CA TYR A 269 -2.22 -8.73 -19.85
C TYR A 269 -3.25 -9.56 -19.08
N PHE A 270 -4.49 -9.61 -19.54
CA PHE A 270 -5.52 -10.40 -18.89
C PHE A 270 -5.19 -11.89 -18.86
N ASP A 271 -4.80 -12.45 -20.01
CA ASP A 271 -4.49 -13.87 -20.14
C ASP A 271 -3.29 -14.27 -19.27
N ASN A 272 -2.24 -13.44 -19.18
CA ASN A 272 -0.97 -13.82 -18.55
C ASN A 272 -0.80 -13.33 -17.10
N ILE A 273 -1.51 -12.26 -16.72
CA ILE A 273 -1.44 -11.66 -15.37
C ILE A 273 -2.70 -11.98 -14.58
N CYS A 274 -3.88 -11.70 -15.14
CA CYS A 274 -5.16 -11.84 -14.45
C CYS A 274 -5.64 -13.30 -14.39
N ASN A 275 -5.39 -14.09 -15.44
CA ASN A 275 -5.82 -15.48 -15.55
C ASN A 275 -4.66 -16.46 -15.85
N PRO A 276 -3.66 -16.56 -14.96
CA PRO A 276 -2.40 -17.28 -15.22
C PRO A 276 -2.55 -18.81 -15.37
N ILE A 277 -3.77 -19.36 -15.21
CA ILE A 277 -4.01 -20.81 -15.25
C ILE A 277 -4.14 -21.33 -16.68
N LYS A 278 -4.36 -20.45 -17.69
CA LYS A 278 -4.35 -20.87 -19.10
C LYS A 278 -3.02 -21.50 -19.53
N GLU A 279 -1.91 -21.18 -18.86
CA GLU A 279 -0.58 -21.75 -19.17
C GLU A 279 -0.15 -22.92 -18.26
N SER A 280 -0.83 -23.18 -17.13
CA SER A 280 -0.37 -24.16 -16.13
C SER A 280 -1.35 -25.31 -15.92
N LYS A 281 -1.10 -26.45 -16.58
CA LYS A 281 -1.80 -27.73 -16.31
C LYS A 281 -1.33 -28.45 -15.03
N GLN A 282 -0.43 -27.86 -14.23
CA GLN A 282 -0.02 -28.44 -12.95
C GLN A 282 -0.69 -27.73 -11.77
N PRO A 283 -1.01 -28.45 -10.68
CA PRO A 283 -1.41 -27.83 -9.43
C PRO A 283 -0.31 -26.87 -9.01
N VAL A 284 -0.67 -25.61 -8.85
CA VAL A 284 0.26 -24.53 -8.51
C VAL A 284 0.80 -24.81 -7.11
N SER A 285 1.95 -25.47 -7.04
CA SER A 285 2.86 -25.34 -5.90
C SER A 285 3.04 -23.85 -5.64
N PHE A 286 2.81 -23.43 -4.40
CA PHE A 286 2.84 -22.02 -3.95
C PHE A 286 4.25 -21.45 -4.14
N ASN A 287 4.56 -20.99 -5.36
CA ASN A 287 5.77 -20.30 -5.74
C ASN A 287 5.49 -18.79 -5.63
N PRO A 288 6.30 -18.01 -4.88
CA PRO A 288 5.86 -16.82 -4.19
C PRO A 288 5.72 -15.64 -5.16
N LYS A 289 4.51 -15.43 -5.70
CA LYS A 289 4.16 -14.17 -6.38
C LYS A 289 4.25 -12.96 -5.43
N HIS A 290 4.10 -13.17 -4.12
CA HIS A 290 4.46 -12.17 -3.11
C HIS A 290 5.92 -11.71 -3.20
N ARG A 291 6.86 -12.55 -3.66
CA ARG A 291 8.26 -12.14 -3.84
C ARG A 291 8.42 -11.14 -4.99
N LYS A 292 7.56 -11.16 -6.01
CA LYS A 292 7.59 -10.18 -7.11
C LYS A 292 6.95 -8.86 -6.71
N ILE A 293 5.81 -8.88 -6.02
CA ILE A 293 5.19 -7.66 -5.48
C ILE A 293 6.10 -6.99 -4.44
N THR A 294 6.73 -7.78 -3.54
CA THR A 294 7.73 -7.25 -2.60
C THR A 294 8.93 -6.62 -3.33
N LYS A 295 9.39 -7.18 -4.44
CA LYS A 295 10.42 -6.53 -5.27
C LYS A 295 9.95 -5.20 -5.91
N ILE A 296 8.68 -5.09 -6.29
CA ILE A 296 8.12 -3.82 -6.76
C ILE A 296 8.21 -2.77 -5.64
N ILE A 297 7.92 -3.16 -4.40
CA ILE A 297 8.00 -2.29 -3.21
C ILE A 297 9.43 -1.89 -2.91
N ASP A 298 10.37 -2.84 -2.88
CA ASP A 298 11.78 -2.56 -2.60
C ASP A 298 12.35 -1.58 -3.64
N ASN A 299 11.90 -1.67 -4.88
CA ASN A 299 12.30 -0.76 -5.96
C ASN A 299 11.59 0.60 -5.89
N ALA A 300 10.29 0.65 -5.58
CA ALA A 300 9.57 1.91 -5.35
C ALA A 300 10.15 2.66 -4.14
N ASN A 301 10.49 1.92 -3.08
CA ASN A 301 11.32 2.40 -1.98
C ASN A 301 12.66 2.89 -2.50
N GLY A 302 13.38 2.14 -3.33
CA GLY A 302 14.65 2.60 -3.93
C GLY A 302 14.52 3.87 -4.79
N ILE A 303 13.35 4.10 -5.41
CA ILE A 303 13.06 5.33 -6.17
C ILE A 303 12.86 6.52 -5.23
N LEU A 304 12.05 6.35 -4.19
CA LEU A 304 11.75 7.39 -3.18
C LEU A 304 12.89 7.59 -2.17
N ALA A 305 13.69 6.56 -1.98
CA ALA A 305 14.84 6.45 -1.11
C ALA A 305 16.12 6.31 -1.92
N LYS A 306 16.21 6.90 -3.13
CA LYS A 306 17.51 7.24 -3.74
C LYS A 306 18.30 7.92 -2.63
N GLN A 307 19.21 7.16 -2.01
CA GLN A 307 19.58 7.32 -0.61
C GLN A 307 19.79 8.78 -0.31
N ASP A 308 18.86 9.33 0.45
CA ASP A 308 19.03 10.67 0.93
C ASP A 308 20.28 10.65 1.81
N GLN A 309 21.37 11.28 1.35
CA GLN A 309 22.59 11.45 2.15
C GLN A 309 22.32 12.16 3.48
N SER A 310 21.15 12.81 3.64
CA SER A 310 20.68 13.43 4.87
C SER A 310 20.07 12.43 5.87
N VAL A 311 19.71 11.22 5.44
CA VAL A 311 19.21 10.13 6.28
C VAL A 311 20.33 9.13 6.53
N THR A 312 20.89 9.15 7.74
CA THR A 312 21.91 8.20 8.17
C THR A 312 21.26 7.12 9.04
N THR A 313 21.32 5.86 8.58
CA THR A 313 20.97 4.73 9.45
C THR A 313 22.00 4.62 10.56
N ILE A 314 21.55 4.79 11.80
CA ILE A 314 22.39 4.67 13.00
C ILE A 314 22.50 3.21 13.40
N ARG A 315 21.36 2.51 13.49
CA ARG A 315 21.31 1.11 13.92
C ARG A 315 20.03 0.44 13.44
N ILE A 316 20.15 -0.84 13.10
CA ILE A 316 19.00 -1.74 12.91
C ILE A 316 19.15 -2.87 13.94
N VAL A 317 18.12 -3.07 14.75
CA VAL A 317 18.08 -4.11 15.79
C VAL A 317 17.09 -5.18 15.36
N ASN A 318 17.64 -6.26 14.80
CA ASN A 318 16.90 -7.46 14.37
C ASN A 318 15.67 -7.17 13.47
N GLN A 319 15.74 -6.11 12.66
CA GLN A 319 14.62 -5.60 11.85
C GLN A 319 13.38 -5.17 12.65
N PHE A 320 13.43 -5.21 14.00
CA PHE A 320 12.32 -4.87 14.89
C PHE A 320 12.36 -3.41 15.32
N VAL A 321 13.55 -2.86 15.59
CA VAL A 321 13.76 -1.43 15.86
C VAL A 321 14.81 -0.85 14.94
N GLU A 322 14.49 0.25 14.29
CA GLU A 322 15.37 0.95 13.35
C GLU A 322 15.59 2.38 13.83
N PHE A 323 16.85 2.80 13.86
CA PHE A 323 17.29 4.11 14.32
C PHE A 323 17.88 4.87 13.14
N TYR A 324 17.32 6.05 12.85
CA TYR A 324 17.76 6.92 11.78
C TYR A 324 18.08 8.32 12.32
N LYS A 325 19.03 8.99 11.69
CA LYS A 325 19.30 10.41 11.84
C LYS A 325 18.90 11.11 10.54
N VAL A 326 18.05 12.14 10.64
CA VAL A 326 17.62 12.97 9.53
C VAL A 326 17.97 14.42 9.89
N LYS A 327 18.98 14.98 9.21
CA LYS A 327 19.57 16.29 9.57
C LYS A 327 19.94 16.35 11.07
N ASP A 328 19.17 17.10 11.86
CA ASP A 328 19.37 17.40 13.29
C ASP A 328 18.39 16.67 14.23
N PHE A 329 17.48 15.83 13.69
CA PHE A 329 16.57 15.01 14.48
C PHE A 329 16.74 13.51 14.22
N GLY A 330 16.33 12.69 15.19
CA GLY A 330 16.36 11.24 15.13
C GLY A 330 14.97 10.66 14.90
N VAL A 331 14.90 9.53 14.21
CA VAL A 331 13.68 8.74 14.05
C VAL A 331 13.95 7.36 14.62
N VAL A 332 13.08 6.90 15.51
CA VAL A 332 13.09 5.54 16.04
C VAL A 332 11.82 4.86 15.56
N LYS A 333 11.98 3.87 14.69
CA LYS A 333 10.89 3.05 14.16
C LYS A 333 10.83 1.74 14.91
N ILE A 334 9.64 1.33 15.34
CA ILE A 334 9.39 0.07 16.05
C ILE A 334 8.29 -0.67 15.30
N ILE A 335 8.60 -1.87 14.80
CA ILE A 335 7.64 -2.71 14.06
C ILE A 335 6.86 -3.57 15.05
N THR A 336 5.55 -3.38 15.17
CA THR A 336 4.76 -4.06 16.21
C THR A 336 4.35 -5.50 15.86
N GLU A 337 4.38 -5.87 14.58
CA GLU A 337 3.83 -7.14 14.06
C GLU A 337 4.87 -8.25 13.79
N GLN A 338 6.15 -8.05 14.12
CA GLN A 338 7.21 -9.06 13.90
C GLN A 338 8.05 -9.47 15.13
N PRO A 339 7.46 -9.73 16.32
CA PRO A 339 8.24 -10.32 17.43
C PRO A 339 8.61 -11.81 17.18
N ASN A 340 8.04 -12.43 16.14
CA ASN A 340 8.04 -13.87 15.87
C ASN A 340 9.43 -14.47 15.59
N THR A 341 10.44 -13.63 15.39
CA THR A 341 11.84 -14.03 15.18
C THR A 341 12.67 -14.03 16.46
N LEU A 342 12.06 -13.72 17.62
CA LEU A 342 12.76 -13.63 18.90
C LEU A 342 12.42 -14.84 19.77
N THR A 343 13.39 -15.71 19.98
CA THR A 343 13.38 -16.65 21.11
C THR A 343 13.42 -15.86 22.45
N THR A 344 13.08 -16.52 23.56
CA THR A 344 13.12 -15.91 24.90
C THR A 344 14.49 -15.30 25.21
N ASP A 345 15.56 -15.97 24.78
CA ASP A 345 16.94 -15.52 24.97
C ASP A 345 17.29 -14.32 24.07
N GLU A 346 16.78 -14.29 22.83
CA GLU A 346 16.95 -13.14 21.93
C GLU A 346 16.16 -11.92 22.37
N THR A 347 15.00 -12.12 23.03
CA THR A 347 14.20 -11.03 23.60
C THR A 347 14.94 -10.34 24.74
N ILE A 348 15.62 -11.09 25.61
CA ILE A 348 16.46 -10.50 26.67
C ILE A 348 17.67 -9.77 26.07
N ALA A 349 18.25 -10.31 25.00
CA ALA A 349 19.38 -9.70 24.31
C ALA A 349 19.02 -8.47 23.45
N ILE A 350 17.73 -8.23 23.16
CA ILE A 350 17.31 -7.11 22.31
C ILE A 350 17.36 -5.77 23.04
N PHE A 351 16.96 -5.74 24.31
CA PHE A 351 16.88 -4.49 25.08
C PHE A 351 18.22 -3.77 25.20
N PRO A 352 19.35 -4.45 25.51
CA PRO A 352 20.65 -3.80 25.48
C PRO A 352 21.00 -3.18 24.12
N LYS A 353 20.61 -3.83 23.01
CA LYS A 353 20.84 -3.33 21.64
C LYS A 353 19.96 -2.12 21.30
N VAL A 354 18.71 -2.12 21.77
CA VAL A 354 17.80 -0.97 21.64
C VAL A 354 18.31 0.23 22.45
N ILE A 355 18.71 0.00 23.71
CA ILE A 355 19.33 1.03 24.56
C ILE A 355 20.59 1.59 23.89
N GLN A 356 21.41 0.72 23.29
CA GLN A 356 22.59 1.13 22.55
C GLN A 356 22.24 2.01 21.34
N GLY A 357 21.15 1.71 20.60
CA GLY A 357 20.67 2.57 19.51
C GLY A 357 20.28 3.97 19.98
N PHE A 358 19.60 4.10 21.13
CA PHE A 358 19.31 5.41 21.72
C PHE A 358 20.57 6.17 22.15
N LYS A 359 21.55 5.47 22.74
CA LYS A 359 22.86 6.07 23.07
C LYS A 359 23.58 6.57 21.82
N GLU A 360 23.51 5.83 20.72
CA GLU A 360 24.12 6.22 19.45
C GLU A 360 23.42 7.42 18.80
N LEU A 361 22.09 7.51 18.87
CA LEU A 361 21.37 8.73 18.47
C LEU A 361 21.82 9.94 19.29
N ALA A 362 21.89 9.80 20.61
CA ALA A 362 22.35 10.87 21.49
C ALA A 362 23.80 11.30 21.16
N ASN A 363 24.69 10.34 20.95
CA ASN A 363 26.08 10.59 20.55
C ASN A 363 26.20 11.24 19.17
N ALA A 364 25.22 11.02 18.27
CA ALA A 364 25.15 11.67 16.97
C ALA A 364 24.66 13.14 17.04
N GLY A 365 24.49 13.69 18.24
CA GLY A 365 24.09 15.09 18.49
C GLY A 365 22.59 15.35 18.33
N ILE A 366 21.78 14.29 18.27
CA ILE A 366 20.33 14.39 18.10
C ILE A 366 19.68 14.92 19.38
N LYS A 367 18.89 15.98 19.25
CA LYS A 367 18.16 16.61 20.37
C LYS A 367 16.66 16.34 20.37
N LYS A 368 16.12 15.86 19.25
CA LYS A 368 14.70 15.56 19.06
C LYS A 368 14.56 14.16 18.47
N VAL A 369 13.68 13.34 19.04
CA VAL A 369 13.39 11.99 18.55
C VAL A 369 11.92 11.89 18.17
N ILE A 370 11.66 11.34 16.99
CA ILE A 370 10.31 10.97 16.54
C ILE A 370 10.18 9.46 16.72
N SER A 371 9.20 9.04 17.53
CA SER A 371 8.86 7.62 17.69
C SER A 371 7.80 7.26 16.64
N ASN A 372 8.11 6.29 15.79
CA ASN A 372 7.20 5.77 14.77
C ASN A 372 6.84 4.31 15.12
N LEU A 373 5.61 4.09 15.57
CA LEU A 373 5.07 2.75 15.82
C LEU A 373 4.33 2.31 14.56
N VAL A 374 4.77 1.21 13.95
CA VAL A 374 4.33 0.76 12.62
C VAL A 374 3.86 -0.67 12.62
#